data_AF-A0A7D5P7M3-F1
#
_entry.id   AF-A0A7D5P7M3-F1
#
_cell.length_a   1.000
_cell.length_b   1.000
_cell.length_c   1.000
_cell.angle_alpha   90.00
_cell.angle_beta   90.00
_cell.angle_gamma   90.00
#
_symmetry.space_group_name_H-M   'P 1'
#
loop_
_entity.id
_entity.type
_entity.pdbx_description
1 polymer ?
#
loop_
_entity_poly.entity_id
_entity_poly.type
_entity_poly.pdbx_seq_one_letter_code
_entity_poly.pdbx_strand_id
1 'polypeptide(L)'
;MARTALHRFLALALGIATGGWLWWVDTHPGIAAAASGSVLVLGLVASGLIRRHPEYTSASGDWRDNRWGAAGQLFLTLVAFQAVFAAPVELPDEVGLLVVIMAAYLMGYFLGGLDALEHSDRDAAREGSAGAVDPADD
;
A
#
# COMPACT_ATOMS: atom_id res chain seq x y z
N MET A 1 -2.60 -21.81 -8.25
CA MET A 1 -1.86 -21.23 -9.40
C MET A 1 -2.72 -20.34 -10.30
N ALA A 2 -3.96 -20.72 -10.66
CA ALA A 2 -4.83 -19.86 -11.49
C ALA A 2 -5.14 -18.49 -10.85
N ARG A 3 -5.45 -18.46 -9.54
CA ARG A 3 -5.71 -17.21 -8.82
C ARG A 3 -4.51 -16.25 -8.82
N THR A 4 -3.28 -16.76 -8.70
CA THR A 4 -2.06 -15.93 -8.72
C THR A 4 -1.78 -15.32 -10.09
N ALA A 5 -2.08 -16.05 -11.17
CA ALA A 5 -1.97 -15.51 -12.52
C ALA A 5 -3.03 -14.41 -12.76
N LEU A 6 -4.26 -14.62 -12.26
CA LEU A 6 -5.34 -13.66 -12.35
C LEU A 6 -5.02 -12.31 -11.68
N HIS A 7 -4.47 -12.32 -10.46
CA HIS A 7 -4.14 -11.06 -9.77
C HIS A 7 -3.03 -10.28 -10.46
N ARG A 8 -2.01 -10.98 -10.99
CA ARG A 8 -0.94 -10.35 -11.77
C ARG A 8 -1.47 -9.78 -13.07
N PHE A 9 -2.35 -10.52 -13.74
CA PHE A 9 -3.00 -10.05 -14.96
C PHE A 9 -3.87 -8.83 -14.69
N LEU A 10 -4.65 -8.82 -13.61
CA LEU A 10 -5.46 -7.67 -13.20
C LEU A 10 -4.58 -6.45 -12.87
N ALA A 11 -3.49 -6.63 -12.12
CA ALA A 11 -2.55 -5.54 -11.82
C ALA A 11 -1.94 -4.95 -13.11
N LEU A 12 -1.58 -5.82 -14.06
CA LEU A 12 -1.08 -5.40 -15.37
C LEU A 12 -2.15 -4.66 -16.18
N ALA A 13 -3.36 -5.21 -16.26
CA ALA A 13 -4.47 -4.61 -16.97
C ALA A 13 -4.84 -3.24 -16.39
N LEU A 14 -4.87 -3.10 -15.06
CA LEU A 14 -5.10 -1.84 -14.36
C LEU A 14 -4.01 -0.82 -14.67
N GLY A 15 -2.73 -1.18 -14.56
CA GLY A 15 -1.63 -0.27 -14.89
C GLY A 15 -1.70 0.21 -16.35
N ILE A 16 -1.89 -0.71 -17.30
CA ILE A 16 -2.04 -0.38 -18.73
C ILE A 16 -3.26 0.51 -18.97
N ALA A 17 -4.41 0.18 -18.35
CA ALA A 17 -5.63 0.98 -18.48
C ALA A 17 -5.44 2.40 -17.92
N THR A 18 -4.80 2.55 -16.76
CA THR A 18 -4.48 3.87 -16.19
C THR A 18 -3.56 4.66 -17.09
N GLY A 19 -2.45 4.07 -17.55
CA GLY A 19 -1.52 4.74 -18.46
C GLY A 19 -2.16 5.12 -19.80
N GLY A 20 -2.93 4.21 -20.39
CA GLY A 20 -3.64 4.42 -21.64
C GLY A 20 -4.72 5.50 -21.55
N TRP A 21 -5.45 5.55 -20.43
CA TRP A 21 -6.42 6.61 -20.17
C TRP A 21 -5.74 7.98 -20.02
N LEU A 22 -4.66 8.07 -19.24
CA LEU A 22 -3.92 9.32 -19.06
C LEU A 22 -3.29 9.80 -20.37
N TRP A 23 -2.75 8.88 -21.16
CA TRP A 23 -2.24 9.20 -22.50
C TRP A 23 -3.35 9.70 -23.44
N TRP A 24 -4.56 9.16 -23.33
CA TRP A 24 -5.71 9.58 -24.14
C TRP A 24 -6.22 10.99 -23.80
N VAL A 25 -6.01 11.47 -22.57
CA VAL A 25 -6.38 12.82 -22.13
C VAL A 25 -5.21 13.82 -22.21
N ASP A 26 -4.20 13.51 -23.03
CA ASP A 26 -3.01 14.34 -23.26
C ASP A 26 -2.15 14.63 -22.01
N THR A 27 -2.18 13.76 -20.99
CA THR A 27 -1.25 13.84 -19.85
C THR A 27 0.20 13.68 -20.34
N HIS A 28 1.11 14.45 -19.75
CA HIS A 28 2.54 14.37 -20.04
C HIS A 28 3.05 12.93 -19.93
N PRO A 29 3.80 12.40 -20.92
CA PRO A 29 4.16 10.99 -20.99
C PRO A 29 4.87 10.46 -19.73
N GLY A 30 5.71 11.30 -19.10
CA GLY A 30 6.38 10.96 -17.85
C GLY A 30 5.42 10.73 -16.68
N ILE A 31 4.36 11.54 -16.57
CA ILE A 31 3.34 11.42 -15.52
C ILE A 31 2.46 10.20 -15.78
N ALA A 32 2.02 10.00 -17.02
CA ALA A 32 1.24 8.82 -17.42
C ALA A 32 2.00 7.51 -17.13
N ALA A 33 3.30 7.47 -17.44
CA ALA A 33 4.16 6.32 -17.14
C ALA A 33 4.34 6.10 -15.64
N ALA A 34 4.56 7.17 -14.86
CA ALA A 34 4.69 7.10 -13.41
C ALA A 34 3.39 6.59 -12.76
N ALA A 35 2.23 7.08 -13.20
CA ALA A 35 0.92 6.65 -12.69
C ALA A 35 0.65 5.17 -13.03
N SER A 36 0.87 4.78 -14.28
CA SER A 36 0.76 3.38 -14.73
C SER A 36 1.65 2.45 -13.90
N GLY A 37 2.93 2.81 -13.73
CA GLY A 37 3.88 2.04 -12.95
C GLY A 37 3.46 1.93 -11.47
N SER A 38 3.01 3.03 -10.88
CA SER A 38 2.57 3.06 -9.48
C SER A 38 1.37 2.15 -9.24
N VAL A 39 0.37 2.18 -10.12
CA VAL A 39 -0.82 1.31 -10.04
C VAL A 39 -0.45 -0.17 -10.24
N LEU A 40 0.43 -0.47 -11.19
CA LEU A 40 0.93 -1.84 -11.40
C LEU A 40 1.62 -2.37 -10.15
N VAL A 41 2.59 -1.63 -9.60
CA VAL A 41 3.36 -2.05 -8.42
C VAL A 41 2.43 -2.19 -7.22
N LEU A 42 1.49 -1.26 -7.02
CA LEU A 42 0.47 -1.36 -5.98
C LEU A 42 -0.35 -2.64 -6.11
N GLY A 43 -0.86 -2.95 -7.30
CA GLY A 43 -1.64 -4.17 -7.54
C GLY A 43 -0.82 -5.43 -7.28
N LEU A 44 0.45 -5.45 -7.66
CA LEU A 44 1.35 -6.57 -7.39
C LEU A 44 1.61 -6.75 -5.89
N VAL A 45 1.91 -5.66 -5.17
CA VAL A 45 2.15 -5.70 -3.72
C VAL A 45 0.89 -6.12 -2.98
N ALA A 46 -0.26 -5.49 -3.26
CA ALA A 46 -1.54 -5.85 -2.65
C ALA A 46 -1.91 -7.32 -2.91
N SER A 47 -1.69 -7.82 -4.12
CA SER A 47 -1.92 -9.24 -4.43
C SER A 47 -1.00 -10.19 -3.67
N GLY A 48 0.25 -9.79 -3.45
CA GLY A 48 1.21 -10.52 -2.64
C GLY A 48 0.81 -10.54 -1.17
N LEU A 49 0.34 -9.40 -0.67
CA LEU A 49 -0.12 -9.16 0.69
C LEU A 49 -1.30 -10.06 1.04
N ILE A 50 -2.41 -9.94 0.30
CA ILE A 50 -3.66 -10.67 0.53
C ILE A 50 -3.42 -12.19 0.53
N ARG A 51 -2.44 -12.65 -0.26
CA ARG A 51 -2.09 -14.07 -0.33
C ARG A 51 -1.26 -14.54 0.85
N ARG A 52 -0.29 -13.75 1.32
CA ARG A 52 0.62 -14.14 2.40
C ARG A 52 0.02 -13.89 3.78
N HIS A 53 -0.81 -12.85 3.88
CA HIS A 53 -1.44 -12.37 5.10
C HIS A 53 -2.93 -12.14 4.84
N PRO A 54 -3.76 -13.18 4.70
CA PRO A 54 -5.21 -13.02 4.59
C PRO A 54 -5.81 -12.30 5.82
N GLU A 55 -5.15 -12.40 6.97
CA GLU A 55 -5.46 -11.69 8.22
C GLU A 55 -5.49 -10.16 8.08
N TYR A 56 -4.90 -9.61 7.03
CA TYR A 56 -4.96 -8.20 6.67
C TYR A 56 -6.32 -7.75 6.12
N THR A 57 -7.10 -8.71 5.63
CA THR A 57 -8.46 -8.48 5.06
C THR A 57 -9.57 -8.99 5.98
N SER A 58 -9.26 -9.87 6.94
CA SER A 58 -10.17 -10.20 8.04
C SER A 58 -9.99 -9.20 9.17
N ALA A 59 -11.07 -8.87 9.88
CA ALA A 59 -11.10 -7.85 10.94
C ALA A 59 -10.28 -8.21 12.22
N SER A 60 -9.28 -9.08 12.12
CA SER A 60 -8.49 -9.63 13.22
C SER A 60 -7.22 -8.85 13.56
N GLY A 61 -6.78 -7.92 12.70
CA GLY A 61 -5.60 -7.09 12.98
C GLY A 61 -5.91 -5.92 13.92
N ASP A 62 -5.08 -5.71 14.95
CA ASP A 62 -5.19 -4.52 15.81
C ASP A 62 -4.63 -3.29 15.09
N TRP A 63 -5.54 -2.44 14.61
CA TRP A 63 -5.21 -1.20 13.88
C TRP A 63 -4.39 -0.20 14.72
N ARG A 64 -4.34 -0.38 16.06
CA ARG A 64 -3.66 0.55 16.98
C ARG A 64 -2.16 0.58 16.77
N ASP A 65 -1.55 -0.47 16.23
CA ASP A 65 -0.10 -0.53 16.03
C ASP A 65 0.34 0.24 14.77
N ASN A 66 -0.50 0.32 13.74
CA ASN A 66 -0.20 1.07 12.51
C ASN A 66 -0.75 2.52 12.54
N ARG A 67 -1.37 2.97 13.64
CA ARG A 67 -2.07 4.28 13.67
C ARG A 67 -1.15 5.48 13.38
N TRP A 68 0.10 5.44 13.83
CA TRP A 68 1.05 6.54 13.65
C TRP A 68 1.66 6.53 12.25
N GLY A 69 1.92 5.36 11.68
CA GLY A 69 2.33 5.21 10.28
C GLY A 69 1.25 5.70 9.34
N ALA A 70 0.00 5.28 9.56
CA ALA A 70 -1.16 5.75 8.80
C ALA A 70 -1.38 7.26 8.94
N ALA A 71 -1.27 7.82 10.15
CA ALA A 71 -1.41 9.26 10.38
C ALA A 71 -0.31 10.07 9.67
N GLY A 72 0.95 9.63 9.74
CA GLY A 72 2.07 10.26 9.03
C GLY A 72 1.90 10.20 7.51
N GLN A 73 1.49 9.03 6.98
CA GLN A 73 1.24 8.86 5.55
C GLN A 73 0.06 9.71 5.07
N LEU A 74 -1.00 9.83 5.87
CA LEU A 74 -2.13 10.71 5.59
C LEU A 74 -1.69 12.17 5.57
N PHE A 75 -0.90 12.61 6.55
CA PHE A 75 -0.36 13.97 6.59
C PHE A 75 0.47 14.27 5.33
N LEU A 76 1.42 13.40 4.97
CA LEU A 76 2.22 13.55 3.76
C LEU A 76 1.36 13.61 2.50
N THR A 77 0.31 12.80 2.43
CA THR A 77 -0.64 12.78 1.31
C THR A 77 -1.40 14.09 1.18
N LEU A 78 -1.89 14.64 2.31
CA LEU A 78 -2.58 15.93 2.32
C LEU A 78 -1.63 17.06 1.88
N VAL A 79 -0.39 17.06 2.37
CA VAL A 79 0.63 18.04 1.95
C VAL A 79 0.92 17.91 0.45
N ALA A 80 1.08 16.68 -0.06
CA ALA A 80 1.33 16.43 -1.48
C ALA A 80 0.15 16.88 -2.35
N PHE A 81 -1.10 16.66 -1.92
CA PHE A 81 -2.29 17.15 -2.62
C PHE A 81 -2.31 18.68 -2.69
N GLN A 82 -2.07 19.35 -1.56
CA GLN A 82 -1.97 20.82 -1.53
C GLN A 82 -0.87 21.33 -2.45
N ALA A 83 0.28 20.66 -2.50
CA ALA A 83 1.38 21.03 -3.40
C ALA A 83 1.00 20.90 -4.88
N VAL A 84 0.27 19.84 -5.25
CA VAL A 84 -0.22 19.64 -6.63
C VAL A 84 -1.24 20.71 -7.00
N PHE A 85 -2.23 21.00 -6.16
CA PHE A 85 -3.23 22.04 -6.43
C PHE A 85 -2.64 23.46 -6.47
N ALA A 86 -1.51 23.70 -5.80
CA ALA A 86 -0.81 24.98 -5.84
C ALA A 86 0.13 25.11 -7.05
N ALA A 87 0.48 24.01 -7.71
CA ALA A 87 1.39 24.02 -8.86
C ALA A 87 0.65 24.50 -10.12
N PRO A 88 1.31 25.28 -11.00
CA PRO A 88 0.74 25.71 -12.27
C PRO A 88 0.84 24.58 -13.31
N VAL A 89 0.12 23.48 -13.08
CA VAL A 89 0.06 22.31 -13.97
C VAL A 89 -1.29 22.23 -14.67
N GLU A 90 -1.33 21.62 -15.84
CA GLU A 90 -2.59 21.39 -16.55
C GLU A 90 -3.41 20.29 -15.87
N LEU A 91 -4.73 20.35 -15.98
CA LEU A 91 -5.65 19.43 -15.31
C LEU A 91 -5.38 17.94 -15.61
N PRO A 92 -5.02 17.52 -16.84
CA PRO A 92 -4.64 16.13 -17.11
C PRO A 92 -3.40 15.67 -16.33
N ASP A 93 -2.42 16.55 -16.16
CA ASP A 93 -1.20 16.29 -15.40
C ASP A 93 -1.47 16.25 -13.90
N GLU A 94 -2.34 17.14 -13.43
CA GLU A 94 -2.83 17.16 -12.05
C GLU A 94 -3.47 15.82 -11.66
N VAL A 95 -4.38 15.31 -12.49
CA VAL A 95 -5.03 14.00 -12.28
C VAL A 95 -4.00 12.89 -12.24
N GLY A 96 -3.04 12.88 -13.17
CA GLY A 96 -1.96 11.89 -13.19
C GLY A 96 -1.09 11.92 -11.93
N LEU A 97 -0.75 13.11 -11.43
CA LEU A 97 0.00 13.28 -10.18
C LEU A 97 -0.79 12.80 -8.97
N LEU A 98 -2.10 13.09 -8.89
CA LEU A 98 -2.96 12.62 -7.82
C LEU A 98 -3.05 11.08 -7.79
N VAL A 99 -3.08 10.43 -8.96
CA VAL A 99 -3.02 8.95 -9.06
C VAL A 99 -1.71 8.42 -8.47
N VAL A 100 -0.56 9.03 -8.82
CA VAL A 100 0.75 8.64 -8.27
C VAL A 100 0.77 8.78 -6.75
N ILE A 101 0.32 9.92 -6.23
CA ILE A 101 0.30 10.19 -4.79
C ILE A 101 -0.59 9.17 -4.07
N MET A 102 -1.79 8.90 -4.60
CA MET A 102 -2.72 7.95 -3.99
C MET A 102 -2.14 6.53 -3.98
N ALA A 103 -1.48 6.12 -5.07
CA ALA A 103 -0.83 4.81 -5.12
C ALA A 103 0.33 4.70 -4.11
N ALA A 104 1.11 5.76 -3.94
CA ALA A 104 2.18 5.82 -2.94
C ALA A 104 1.63 5.79 -1.49
N TYR A 105 0.52 6.49 -1.23
CA TYR A 105 -0.20 6.42 0.04
C TYR A 105 -0.59 4.98 0.38
N LEU A 106 -1.31 4.32 -0.53
CA LEU A 106 -1.79 2.96 -0.35
C LEU A 106 -0.63 1.97 -0.18
N MET A 107 0.46 2.17 -0.93
CA MET A 107 1.68 1.38 -0.77
C MET A 107 2.25 1.50 0.64
N GLY A 108 2.45 2.72 1.13
CA GLY A 108 2.99 2.94 2.47
C GLY A 108 2.06 2.41 3.56
N TYR A 109 0.74 2.51 3.37
CA TYR A 109 -0.24 1.93 4.29
C TYR A 109 -0.11 0.40 4.38
N PHE A 110 0.00 -0.30 3.24
CA PHE A 110 0.15 -1.75 3.20
C PHE A 110 1.50 -2.22 3.76
N LEU A 111 2.59 -1.51 3.46
CA LEU A 111 3.91 -1.85 4.00
C LEU A 111 3.99 -1.57 5.51
N GLY A 112 3.43 -0.44 5.97
CA GLY A 112 3.44 -0.06 7.38
C GLY A 112 2.68 -1.04 8.26
N GLY A 113 1.52 -1.54 7.83
CA GLY A 113 0.81 -2.53 8.64
C GLY A 113 1.41 -3.95 8.54
N LEU A 114 2.24 -4.26 7.52
CA LEU A 114 3.00 -5.52 7.54
C LEU A 114 4.04 -5.50 8.65
N ASP A 115 4.76 -4.38 8.78
CA ASP A 115 5.75 -4.19 9.84
C ASP A 115 5.10 -4.30 11.22
N ALA A 116 3.90 -3.73 11.39
CA ALA A 116 3.12 -3.87 12.63
C ALA A 116 2.72 -5.33 12.93
N LEU A 117 2.29 -6.09 11.92
CA LEU A 117 1.94 -7.51 12.08
C LEU A 117 3.18 -8.36 12.43
N GLU A 118 4.30 -8.16 11.74
CA GLU A 118 5.55 -8.87 12.05
C GLU A 118 6.05 -8.55 13.47
N HIS A 119 5.80 -7.33 13.97
CA HIS A 119 6.16 -6.95 15.33
C HIS A 119 5.30 -7.67 16.38
N SER A 120 3.98 -7.66 16.19
CA SER A 120 3.04 -8.33 17.11
C SER A 120 3.25 -9.85 17.18
N ASP A 121 3.52 -10.53 16.07
CA ASP A 121 3.85 -11.97 16.05
C ASP A 121 5.14 -12.27 16.84
N ARG A 122 6.15 -11.40 16.74
CA ARG A 122 7.43 -11.56 17.48
C ARG A 122 7.24 -11.36 18.98
N ASP A 123 6.38 -10.42 19.38
CA ASP A 123 6.12 -10.15 20.78
C ASP A 123 5.26 -11.24 21.42
N ALA A 124 4.24 -11.74 20.71
CA ALA A 124 3.45 -12.91 21.14
C ALA A 124 4.33 -14.17 21.28
N ALA A 125 5.29 -14.38 20.37
CA ALA A 125 6.24 -15.49 20.46
C ALA A 125 7.19 -15.36 21.66
N ARG A 126 7.60 -14.14 22.04
CA ARG A 126 8.42 -13.89 23.23
C ARG A 126 7.65 -14.10 24.52
N GLU A 127 6.42 -13.63 24.61
CA GLU A 127 5.55 -13.82 25.78
C GLU A 127 5.20 -15.31 25.97
N GLY A 128 4.89 -16.03 24.90
CA GLY A 128 4.66 -17.47 24.92
C GLY A 128 5.90 -18.28 25.33
N SER A 129 7.11 -17.79 25.03
CA SER A 129 8.37 -18.41 25.47
C SER A 129 8.76 -18.05 26.91
N ALA A 130 8.33 -16.90 27.43
CA ALA A 130 8.61 -16.47 28.80
C ALA A 130 7.70 -17.14 29.84
N GLY A 131 6.53 -17.63 29.43
CA GLY A 131 5.60 -18.40 30.27
C GLY A 131 5.93 -19.89 30.44
N ALA A 132 6.98 -20.40 29.78
CA ALA A 132 7.40 -21.81 29.85
C ALA A 132 8.51 -22.06 30.90
N VAL A 133 8.61 -21.22 31.93
CA VAL A 133 9.41 -21.48 33.13
C VAL A 133 8.46 -21.97 34.22
N ASP A 134 8.25 -23.29 34.24
CA ASP A 134 7.58 -24.01 35.34
C ASP A 134 8.38 -23.79 36.66
N PRO A 135 7.74 -23.71 37.83
CA PRO A 135 8.35 -23.28 39.06
C PRO A 135 9.28 -24.37 39.58
N ALA A 136 10.49 -23.98 39.97
CA ALA A 136 11.25 -24.83 40.87
C ALA A 136 10.58 -24.77 42.24
N ASP A 137 9.68 -25.72 42.49
CA ASP A 137 9.46 -26.27 43.82
C ASP A 137 10.78 -26.91 44.28
N ASP A 138 11.45 -26.28 45.24
CA ASP A 138 12.19 -26.88 46.37
C ASP A 138 12.82 -25.77 47.27
#